data_AF-A0A9Q2NTK5-F1
#
_entry.id   AF-A0A9Q2NTK5-F1
#
_cell.length_a   1.000
_cell.length_b   1.000
_cell.length_c   1.000
_cell.angle_alpha   90.00
_cell.angle_beta   90.00
_cell.angle_gamma   90.00
#
_symmetry.space_group_name_H-M   'P 1'
#
loop_
_entity.id
_entity.type
_entity.pdbx_description
1 polymer ?
#
loop_
_entity_poly.entity_id
_entity_poly.type
_entity_poly.pdbx_seq_one_letter_code
_entity_poly.pdbx_strand_id
1 'polypeptide(L)'
;MDTEAEKYLRELDGDGGKNWVVIGHVLSELEKHSRSSTSGQAWQDVVKERLAAAGSAVSAGHMYKIRRAYKFLEEQEVDALHLNVVPKISAIEVSERLFRLDAESGREALSDALAEVPIAYVDLKKRYESVLESKPEMKSPRQLAWEARRSSDKTPEKTAAAVAVGHGQEGEGVSREAEGVGAPSLPDELLKSAQNHTQMVWVAGWRAAEQHFRSEIESLRGQIEEQMREKSVFEQTLTDYEGEMEVLTRMVRDLRGDFDE
;
A
#
# COMPACT_ATOMS: atom_id res chain seq x y z
N MET A 1 -15.26 -30.14 -12.39
CA MET A 1 -14.58 -29.33 -11.36
C MET A 1 -13.52 -30.21 -10.75
N ASP A 2 -12.33 -29.64 -10.52
CA ASP A 2 -11.31 -30.29 -9.70
C ASP A 2 -11.92 -30.57 -8.30
N THR A 3 -11.87 -31.82 -7.87
CA THR A 3 -12.46 -32.28 -6.60
C THR A 3 -11.83 -31.59 -5.39
N GLU A 4 -10.58 -31.13 -5.53
CA GLU A 4 -9.86 -30.40 -4.49
C GLU A 4 -10.30 -28.92 -4.43
N ALA A 5 -10.40 -28.24 -5.57
CA ALA A 5 -10.89 -26.86 -5.62
C ALA A 5 -12.33 -26.73 -5.07
N GLU A 6 -13.20 -27.70 -5.37
CA GLU A 6 -14.56 -27.73 -4.83
C GLU A 6 -14.59 -27.94 -3.31
N LYS A 7 -13.62 -28.67 -2.76
CA LYS A 7 -13.49 -28.84 -1.30
C LYS A 7 -13.22 -27.48 -0.62
N TYR A 8 -12.29 -26.69 -1.16
CA TYR A 8 -12.01 -25.34 -0.65
C TYR A 8 -13.19 -24.38 -0.83
N LEU A 9 -13.87 -24.42 -1.98
CA LEU A 9 -15.02 -23.55 -2.23
C LEU A 9 -16.20 -23.80 -1.26
N ARG A 10 -16.37 -25.04 -0.78
CA ARG A 10 -17.38 -25.36 0.23
C ARG A 10 -17.09 -24.75 1.61
N GLU A 11 -15.83 -24.42 1.91
CA GLU A 11 -15.49 -23.72 3.16
C GLU A 11 -16.07 -22.31 3.21
N LEU A 12 -16.44 -21.73 2.05
CA LEU A 12 -17.07 -20.41 1.96
C LEU A 12 -18.57 -20.43 2.27
N ASP A 13 -19.16 -21.61 2.43
CA ASP A 13 -20.58 -21.74 2.74
C ASP A 13 -20.86 -21.38 4.21
N GLY A 14 -22.07 -20.89 4.50
CA GLY A 14 -22.49 -20.55 5.85
C GLY A 14 -21.66 -19.42 6.47
N ASP A 15 -21.02 -19.69 7.61
CA ASP A 15 -20.26 -18.68 8.35
C ASP A 15 -18.83 -18.49 7.82
N GLY A 16 -18.28 -19.43 7.05
CA GLY A 16 -16.95 -19.29 6.46
C GLY A 16 -16.89 -18.13 5.46
N GLY A 17 -17.96 -17.90 4.70
CA GLY A 17 -18.11 -16.74 3.81
C GLY A 17 -18.23 -15.40 4.51
N LYS A 18 -18.38 -15.37 5.85
CA LYS A 18 -18.36 -14.15 6.67
C LYS A 18 -17.00 -13.90 7.32
N ASN A 19 -16.12 -14.91 7.35
CA ASN A 19 -14.80 -14.81 7.93
C ASN A 19 -13.78 -14.51 6.83
N TRP A 20 -13.26 -13.28 6.83
CA TRP A 20 -12.31 -12.86 5.81
C TRP A 20 -11.01 -13.68 5.78
N VAL A 21 -10.60 -14.25 6.92
CA VAL A 21 -9.42 -15.11 6.99
C VAL A 21 -9.67 -16.42 6.23
N VAL A 22 -10.86 -17.01 6.38
CA VAL A 22 -11.26 -18.20 5.63
C VAL A 22 -11.34 -17.89 4.13
N ILE A 23 -11.91 -16.74 3.76
CA ILE A 23 -11.94 -16.30 2.36
C ILE A 23 -10.51 -16.15 1.81
N GLY A 24 -9.61 -15.54 2.58
CA GLY A 24 -8.21 -15.37 2.22
C GLY A 24 -7.48 -16.69 2.05
N HIS A 25 -7.67 -17.64 2.97
CA HIS A 25 -7.15 -19.00 2.90
C HIS A 25 -7.61 -19.71 1.64
N VAL A 26 -8.92 -19.78 1.41
CA VAL A 26 -9.49 -20.44 0.23
C VAL A 26 -8.92 -19.84 -1.06
N LEU A 27 -8.83 -18.51 -1.14
CA LEU A 27 -8.25 -17.85 -2.31
C LEU A 27 -6.76 -18.18 -2.47
N SER A 28 -5.97 -18.21 -1.39
CA SER A 28 -4.55 -18.57 -1.44
C SER A 28 -4.36 -20.02 -1.90
N GLU A 29 -5.12 -20.96 -1.33
CA GLU A 29 -5.06 -22.38 -1.72
C GLU A 29 -5.43 -22.60 -3.20
N LEU A 30 -6.52 -21.98 -3.66
CA LEU A 30 -6.91 -22.06 -5.08
C LEU A 30 -5.83 -21.48 -6.01
N GLU A 31 -5.21 -20.36 -5.62
CA GLU A 31 -4.15 -19.70 -6.40
C GLU A 31 -2.81 -20.47 -6.39
N LYS A 32 -2.54 -21.31 -5.38
CA LYS A 32 -1.35 -22.17 -5.32
C LYS A 32 -1.34 -23.22 -6.44
N HIS A 33 -2.50 -23.74 -6.81
CA HIS A 33 -2.61 -24.78 -7.84
C HIS A 33 -2.69 -24.21 -9.26
N SER A 34 -3.33 -23.06 -9.45
CA SER A 34 -3.42 -22.40 -10.77
C SER A 34 -3.82 -20.92 -10.67
N ARG A 35 -3.54 -20.15 -11.72
CA ARG A 35 -4.02 -18.75 -11.82
C ARG A 35 -5.53 -18.63 -12.10
N SER A 36 -6.13 -19.67 -12.64
CA SER A 36 -7.52 -19.70 -13.09
C SER A 36 -8.14 -21.06 -12.87
N SER A 37 -9.45 -21.08 -12.68
CA SER A 37 -10.26 -22.29 -12.63
C SER A 37 -10.22 -23.09 -13.94
N THR A 38 -10.79 -24.29 -13.92
CA THR A 38 -10.90 -25.17 -15.11
C THR A 38 -11.73 -24.55 -16.24
N SER A 39 -12.58 -23.55 -15.96
CA SER A 39 -13.34 -22.81 -16.97
C SER A 39 -12.57 -21.60 -17.55
N GLY A 40 -11.35 -21.33 -17.06
CA GLY A 40 -10.56 -20.16 -17.44
C GLY A 40 -10.90 -18.88 -16.68
N GLN A 41 -11.89 -18.91 -15.78
CA GLN A 41 -12.21 -17.78 -14.92
C GLN A 41 -11.14 -17.61 -13.82
N ALA A 42 -10.81 -16.37 -13.48
CA ALA A 42 -9.93 -16.06 -12.36
C ALA A 42 -10.55 -16.54 -11.05
N TRP A 43 -9.74 -17.13 -10.15
CA TRP A 43 -10.22 -17.63 -8.87
C TRP A 43 -10.91 -16.58 -8.02
N GLN A 44 -10.45 -15.33 -8.09
CA GLN A 44 -11.09 -14.20 -7.41
C GLN A 44 -12.56 -14.03 -7.81
N ASP A 45 -12.90 -14.23 -9.08
CA ASP A 45 -14.28 -14.10 -9.56
C ASP A 45 -15.12 -15.32 -9.18
N VAL A 46 -14.56 -16.53 -9.26
CA VAL A 46 -15.21 -17.76 -8.79
C VAL A 46 -15.57 -17.68 -7.30
N VAL A 47 -14.63 -17.22 -6.47
CA VAL A 47 -14.85 -17.02 -5.02
C VAL A 47 -15.93 -15.96 -4.78
N LYS A 48 -15.91 -14.84 -5.50
CA LYS A 48 -16.95 -13.80 -5.40
C LYS A 48 -18.33 -14.33 -5.78
N GLU A 49 -18.43 -15.09 -6.86
CA GLU A 49 -19.69 -15.71 -7.29
C GLU A 49 -20.20 -16.69 -6.24
N ARG A 50 -19.32 -17.50 -5.65
CA ARG A 50 -19.68 -18.42 -4.56
C ARG A 50 -20.19 -17.68 -3.32
N LEU A 51 -19.48 -16.65 -2.90
CA LEU A 51 -19.87 -15.81 -1.76
C LEU A 51 -21.21 -15.11 -2.01
N ALA A 52 -21.45 -14.61 -3.23
CA ALA A 52 -22.73 -14.03 -3.60
C ALA A 52 -23.87 -15.06 -3.54
N ALA A 53 -23.65 -16.27 -4.06
CA ALA A 53 -24.62 -17.37 -3.99
C ALA A 53 -24.92 -17.81 -2.55
N ALA A 54 -23.92 -17.73 -1.66
CA ALA A 54 -24.06 -18.04 -0.23
C ALA A 54 -24.62 -16.87 0.61
N GLY A 55 -24.98 -15.73 0.00
CA GLY A 55 -25.54 -14.56 0.70
C GLY A 55 -24.51 -13.67 1.42
N SER A 56 -23.22 -13.88 1.18
CA SER A 56 -22.11 -13.10 1.76
C SER A 56 -21.37 -12.29 0.68
N ALA A 57 -22.10 -11.60 -0.18
CA ALA A 57 -21.52 -10.88 -1.32
C ALA A 57 -20.45 -9.86 -0.89
N VAL A 58 -19.28 -9.92 -1.53
CA VAL A 58 -18.14 -9.04 -1.26
C VAL A 58 -17.78 -8.24 -2.52
N SER A 59 -17.49 -6.95 -2.36
CA SER A 59 -17.06 -6.10 -3.48
C SER A 59 -15.67 -6.49 -3.99
N ALA A 60 -15.37 -6.21 -5.26
CA ALA A 60 -14.04 -6.48 -5.83
C ALA A 60 -12.91 -5.79 -5.04
N GLY A 61 -13.14 -4.54 -4.58
CA GLY A 61 -12.18 -3.81 -3.76
C GLY A 61 -11.95 -4.43 -2.40
N HIS A 62 -13.00 -4.97 -1.75
CA HIS A 62 -12.85 -5.66 -0.48
C HIS A 62 -12.16 -7.03 -0.67
N MET A 63 -12.44 -7.74 -1.75
CA MET A 63 -11.74 -8.98 -2.10
C MET A 63 -10.22 -8.77 -2.29
N TYR A 64 -9.83 -7.67 -2.94
CA TYR A 64 -8.41 -7.29 -3.04
C TYR A 64 -7.76 -7.07 -1.67
N LYS A 65 -8.48 -6.42 -0.74
CA LYS A 65 -7.99 -6.21 0.63
C LYS A 65 -7.82 -7.52 1.39
N ILE A 66 -8.78 -8.45 1.28
CA ILE A 66 -8.69 -9.79 1.86
C ILE A 66 -7.46 -10.51 1.35
N ARG A 67 -7.30 -10.60 0.03
CA ARG A 67 -6.15 -11.27 -0.61
C ARG A 67 -4.83 -10.70 -0.13
N ARG A 68 -4.71 -9.37 -0.11
CA ARG A 68 -3.49 -8.68 0.31
C ARG A 68 -3.18 -8.89 1.80
N ALA A 69 -4.18 -8.73 2.66
CA ALA A 69 -4.02 -8.88 4.10
C ALA A 69 -3.66 -10.33 4.47
N TYR A 70 -4.31 -11.31 3.84
CA TYR A 70 -4.03 -12.72 4.08
C TYR A 70 -2.62 -13.11 3.62
N LYS A 71 -2.20 -12.66 2.43
CA LYS A 71 -0.83 -12.85 1.93
C LYS A 71 0.22 -12.29 2.89
N PHE A 72 -0.04 -11.12 3.47
CA PHE A 72 0.86 -10.55 4.49
C PHE A 72 0.92 -11.43 5.74
N LEU A 73 -0.20 -12.01 6.20
CA LEU A 73 -0.18 -12.94 7.33
C LEU A 73 0.61 -14.22 7.01
N GLU A 74 0.47 -14.78 5.79
CA GLU A 74 1.28 -15.92 5.33
C GLU A 74 2.78 -15.57 5.29
N GLU A 75 3.14 -14.39 4.78
CA GLU A 75 4.53 -13.91 4.74
C GLU A 75 5.14 -13.69 6.13
N GLN A 76 4.30 -13.48 7.15
CA GLN A 76 4.71 -13.37 8.56
C GLN A 76 4.56 -14.69 9.33
N GLU A 77 4.30 -15.80 8.64
CA GLU A 77 4.14 -17.14 9.23
C GLU A 77 3.05 -17.21 10.32
N VAL A 78 2.01 -16.37 10.19
CA VAL A 78 0.88 -16.33 11.13
C VAL A 78 -0.15 -17.37 10.72
N ASP A 79 -0.43 -18.32 11.61
CA ASP A 79 -1.54 -19.26 11.46
C ASP A 79 -2.87 -18.58 11.80
N ALA A 80 -3.37 -17.81 10.82
CA ALA A 80 -4.53 -16.94 11.01
C ALA A 80 -5.85 -17.71 11.19
N LEU A 81 -5.94 -18.95 10.69
CA LEU A 81 -7.15 -19.77 10.77
C LEU A 81 -7.46 -20.21 12.20
N HIS A 82 -6.45 -20.34 13.05
CA HIS A 82 -6.57 -20.83 14.42
C HIS A 82 -6.61 -19.69 15.46
N LEU A 83 -6.78 -18.44 15.02
CA LEU A 83 -6.94 -17.31 15.92
C LEU A 83 -8.30 -17.35 16.62
N ASN A 84 -8.28 -17.20 17.96
CA ASN A 84 -9.51 -17.10 18.76
C ASN A 84 -10.36 -15.89 18.39
N VAL A 85 -9.70 -14.79 17.99
CA VAL A 85 -10.33 -13.54 17.59
C VAL A 85 -9.84 -13.19 16.19
N VAL A 86 -10.77 -13.10 15.23
CA VAL A 86 -10.44 -12.70 13.86
C VAL A 86 -10.06 -11.22 13.86
N PRO A 87 -8.82 -10.85 13.47
CA PRO A 87 -8.38 -9.46 13.49
C PRO A 87 -9.13 -8.66 12.42
N LYS A 88 -9.26 -7.35 12.62
CA LYS A 88 -9.82 -6.47 11.58
C LYS A 88 -8.82 -6.33 10.43
N ILE A 89 -9.27 -6.51 9.19
CA ILE A 89 -8.44 -6.31 7.97
C ILE A 89 -7.71 -4.96 8.02
N SER A 90 -8.37 -3.90 8.46
CA SER A 90 -7.76 -2.56 8.54
C SER A 90 -6.58 -2.46 9.52
N ALA A 91 -6.57 -3.28 10.58
CA ALA A 91 -5.44 -3.35 11.52
C ALA A 91 -4.24 -4.06 10.86
N ILE A 92 -4.51 -5.13 10.11
CA ILE A 92 -3.49 -5.83 9.31
C ILE A 92 -2.91 -4.91 8.23
N GLU A 93 -3.75 -4.15 7.51
CA GLU A 93 -3.29 -3.17 6.51
C GLU A 93 -2.38 -2.09 7.10
N VAL A 94 -2.65 -1.63 8.33
CA VAL A 94 -1.80 -0.63 9.00
C VAL A 94 -0.48 -1.27 9.45
N SER A 95 -0.53 -2.47 9.98
CA SER A 95 0.66 -3.23 10.41
C SER A 95 1.59 -3.52 9.23
N GLU A 96 1.04 -3.92 8.08
CA GLU A 96 1.79 -4.10 6.84
C GLU A 96 2.46 -2.79 6.38
N ARG A 97 1.75 -1.65 6.44
CA ARG A 97 2.32 -0.34 6.07
C ARG A 97 3.43 0.08 7.03
N LEU A 98 3.22 -0.14 8.33
CA LEU A 98 4.25 0.08 9.33
C LEU A 98 5.47 -0.80 9.04
N PHE A 99 5.28 -2.09 8.75
CA PHE A 99 6.36 -3.01 8.46
C PHE A 99 7.24 -2.56 7.29
N ARG A 100 6.64 -1.96 6.25
CA ARG A 100 7.38 -1.40 5.11
C ARG A 100 8.16 -0.12 5.44
N LEU A 101 7.71 0.65 6.41
CA LEU A 101 8.41 1.84 6.89
C LEU A 101 9.49 1.48 7.91
N ASP A 102 9.17 0.53 8.79
CA ASP A 102 9.92 0.15 9.96
C ASP A 102 9.51 -1.27 10.39
N ALA A 103 10.37 -2.24 10.12
CA ALA A 103 10.03 -3.65 10.29
C ALA A 103 9.75 -4.02 11.75
N GLU A 104 10.43 -3.39 12.71
CA GLU A 104 10.21 -3.64 14.14
C GLU A 104 8.86 -3.09 14.60
N SER A 105 8.56 -1.82 14.28
CA SER A 105 7.27 -1.21 14.57
C SER A 105 6.10 -1.94 13.89
N GLY A 106 6.33 -2.47 12.68
CA GLY A 106 5.36 -3.29 11.96
C GLY A 106 5.07 -4.62 12.63
N ARG A 107 6.09 -5.32 13.14
CA ARG A 107 5.92 -6.57 13.89
C ARG A 107 5.18 -6.35 15.20
N GLU A 108 5.52 -5.29 15.92
CA GLU A 108 4.83 -4.93 17.16
C GLU A 108 3.36 -4.60 16.88
N ALA A 109 3.08 -3.79 15.85
CA ALA A 109 1.71 -3.48 15.44
C ALA A 109 0.92 -4.72 15.00
N LEU A 110 1.57 -5.67 14.32
CA LEU A 110 0.95 -6.94 13.96
C LEU A 110 0.62 -7.77 15.20
N SER A 111 1.56 -7.90 16.14
CA SER A 111 1.32 -8.59 17.42
C SER A 111 0.15 -7.97 18.19
N ASP A 112 0.11 -6.64 18.27
CA ASP A 112 -0.97 -5.88 18.91
C ASP A 112 -2.33 -6.06 18.20
N ALA A 113 -2.33 -6.25 16.89
CA ALA A 113 -3.53 -6.50 16.11
C ALA A 113 -4.06 -7.94 16.25
N LEU A 114 -3.17 -8.89 16.58
CA LEU A 114 -3.47 -10.32 16.74
C LEU A 114 -3.74 -10.73 18.20
N ALA A 115 -3.50 -9.84 19.16
CA ALA A 115 -3.72 -10.10 20.58
C ALA A 115 -5.19 -10.46 20.88
N GLU A 116 -5.42 -11.19 21.99
CA GLU A 116 -6.77 -11.54 22.46
C GLU A 116 -7.64 -10.30 22.70
N VAL A 117 -7.01 -9.20 23.15
CA VAL A 117 -7.60 -7.87 23.21
C VAL A 117 -6.84 -6.97 22.23
N PRO A 118 -7.29 -6.88 20.96
CA PRO A 118 -6.58 -6.12 19.94
C PRO A 118 -6.55 -4.63 20.26
N ILE A 119 -5.43 -3.97 19.94
CA ILE A 119 -5.34 -2.52 20.04
C ILE A 119 -6.31 -1.87 19.04
N ALA A 120 -6.89 -0.74 19.45
CA ALA A 120 -7.78 0.02 18.60
C ALA A 120 -7.06 0.51 17.34
N TYR A 121 -7.74 0.43 16.19
CA TYR A 121 -7.24 0.90 14.90
C TYR A 121 -6.67 2.33 14.94
N VAL A 122 -7.29 3.22 15.73
CA VAL A 122 -6.86 4.62 15.86
C VAL A 122 -5.46 4.71 16.44
N ASP A 123 -5.09 3.85 17.37
CA ASP A 123 -3.78 3.89 18.02
C ASP A 123 -2.70 3.26 17.13
N LEU A 124 -3.02 2.19 16.40
CA LEU A 124 -2.16 1.67 15.32
C LEU A 124 -1.89 2.74 14.25
N LYS A 125 -2.94 3.51 13.89
CA LYS A 125 -2.83 4.60 12.93
C LYS A 125 -1.95 5.74 13.44
N LYS A 126 -2.05 6.11 14.73
CA LYS A 126 -1.14 7.09 15.34
C LYS A 126 0.31 6.61 15.31
N ARG A 127 0.56 5.31 15.58
CA ARG A 127 1.91 4.73 15.49
C ARG A 127 2.45 4.86 14.05
N TYR A 128 1.64 4.52 13.05
CA TYR A 128 1.99 4.72 11.64
C TYR A 128 2.32 6.17 11.30
N GLU A 129 1.48 7.12 11.73
CA GLU A 129 1.70 8.55 11.50
C GLU A 129 3.00 9.03 12.17
N SER A 130 3.27 8.61 13.40
CA SER A 130 4.50 8.96 14.13
C SER A 130 5.76 8.41 13.44
N VAL A 131 5.75 7.15 12.98
CA VAL A 131 6.88 6.57 12.25
C VAL A 131 7.09 7.31 10.92
N LEU A 132 6.00 7.63 10.22
CA LEU A 132 6.06 8.35 8.95
C LEU A 132 6.56 9.80 9.12
N GLU A 133 6.27 10.45 10.24
CA GLU A 133 6.83 11.77 10.56
C GLU A 133 8.34 11.73 10.76
N SER A 134 8.88 10.63 11.31
CA SER A 134 10.33 10.44 11.47
C SER A 134 11.07 10.09 10.17
N LYS A 135 10.33 9.68 9.13
CA LYS A 135 10.85 9.25 7.81
C LYS A 135 10.15 9.99 6.67
N PRO A 136 10.30 11.33 6.56
CA PRO A 136 9.56 12.15 5.60
C PRO A 136 9.81 11.77 4.13
N GLU A 137 10.96 11.18 3.82
CA GLU A 137 11.31 10.63 2.50
C GLU A 137 10.41 9.46 2.07
N MET A 138 9.78 8.76 3.01
CA MET A 138 8.88 7.64 2.73
C MET A 138 7.41 8.07 2.55
N LYS A 139 7.12 9.38 2.60
CA LYS A 139 5.76 9.91 2.41
C LYS A 139 5.35 9.81 0.95
N SER A 140 4.17 9.23 0.70
CA SER A 140 3.62 9.18 -0.65
C SER A 140 3.29 10.59 -1.17
N PRO A 141 3.33 10.82 -2.49
CA PRO A 141 2.96 12.11 -3.09
C PRO A 141 1.57 12.61 -2.67
N ARG A 142 0.62 11.69 -2.47
CA ARG A 142 -0.73 12.00 -1.98
C ARG A 142 -0.71 12.53 -0.54
N GLN A 143 0.16 11.99 0.31
CA GLN A 143 0.32 12.44 1.69
C GLN A 143 0.99 13.81 1.74
N LEU A 144 2.07 14.03 0.97
CA LEU A 144 2.70 15.34 0.84
C LEU A 144 1.71 16.40 0.33
N ALA A 145 0.90 16.05 -0.68
CA ALA A 145 -0.15 16.93 -1.19
C ALA A 145 -1.27 17.21 -0.17
N TRP A 146 -1.59 16.26 0.72
CA TRP A 146 -2.55 16.47 1.80
C TRP A 146 -1.97 17.32 2.93
N GLU A 147 -0.72 17.09 3.32
CA GLU A 147 -0.02 17.89 4.32
C GLU A 147 0.12 19.35 3.88
N ALA A 148 0.47 19.58 2.60
CA ALA A 148 0.53 20.92 2.02
C ALA A 148 -0.80 21.68 2.15
N ARG A 149 -1.94 21.00 1.93
CA ARG A 149 -3.29 21.58 2.12
C ARG A 149 -3.56 21.93 3.58
N ARG A 150 -3.15 21.06 4.50
CA ARG A 150 -3.37 21.26 5.94
C ARG A 150 -2.47 22.36 6.52
N SER A 151 -1.28 22.55 5.96
CA SER A 151 -0.39 23.66 6.35
C SER A 151 -0.87 25.01 5.80
N SER A 152 -1.47 25.06 4.61
CA SER A 152 -2.04 26.31 4.06
C SER A 152 -3.27 26.79 4.83
N ASP A 153 -4.08 25.87 5.36
CA ASP A 153 -5.25 26.19 6.20
C ASP A 153 -4.86 26.74 7.60
N LYS A 154 -3.59 26.61 8.01
CA LYS A 154 -3.09 27.08 9.31
C LYS A 154 -2.49 28.49 9.29
N THR A 155 -2.63 29.24 8.20
CA THR A 155 -2.18 30.64 8.14
C THR A 155 -3.23 31.53 8.83
N PRO A 156 -2.96 32.17 9.98
CA PRO A 156 -3.97 32.91 10.72
C PRO A 156 -4.27 34.26 10.06
N GLU A 157 -5.56 34.61 10.05
CA GLU A 157 -6.09 35.94 9.72
C GLU A 157 -5.27 37.07 10.36
N LYS A 158 -4.81 38.02 9.54
CA LYS A 158 -4.64 39.41 9.98
C LYS A 158 -4.62 40.37 8.79
N THR A 159 -5.81 40.84 8.39
CA THR A 159 -6.16 42.27 8.41
C THR A 159 -7.63 42.41 8.07
N ALA A 160 -8.41 42.73 9.09
CA ALA A 160 -9.70 43.36 8.95
C ALA A 160 -9.53 44.72 8.26
N ALA A 161 -10.39 45.01 7.28
CA ALA A 161 -10.83 46.37 7.00
C ALA A 161 -12.32 46.31 6.68
N ALA A 162 -13.10 46.76 7.65
CA ALA A 162 -14.53 46.99 7.56
C ALA A 162 -14.85 48.09 6.55
N VAL A 163 -15.92 47.92 5.78
CA VAL A 163 -16.77 49.04 5.35
C VAL A 163 -18.22 48.63 5.58
N ALA A 164 -18.87 49.38 6.46
CA ALA A 164 -20.29 49.32 6.78
C ALA A 164 -21.11 50.26 5.88
N VAL A 165 -22.44 50.22 6.08
CA VAL A 165 -23.52 51.17 5.68
C VAL A 165 -24.23 50.80 4.36
N GLY A 166 -25.57 50.75 4.23
CA GLY A 166 -26.72 51.07 5.09
C GLY A 166 -28.02 50.52 4.44
N HIS A 167 -29.01 50.02 5.19
CA HIS A 167 -30.26 50.67 5.66
C HIS A 167 -31.35 51.01 4.61
N GLY A 168 -32.56 50.48 4.86
CA GLY A 168 -33.88 50.89 4.33
C GLY A 168 -34.54 49.81 3.44
N GLN A 169 -35.83 49.49 3.47
CA GLN A 169 -37.00 49.82 4.29
C GLN A 169 -38.14 48.88 3.81
N GLU A 170 -39.16 48.70 4.64
CA GLU A 170 -40.32 47.79 4.55
C GLU A 170 -41.18 47.86 3.27
N GLY A 171 -41.93 46.78 3.00
CA GLY A 171 -43.05 46.77 2.04
C GLY A 171 -43.73 45.39 1.90
N GLU A 172 -45.01 45.34 2.26
CA GLU A 172 -45.90 44.17 2.34
C GLU A 172 -46.23 43.48 1.00
N GLY A 173 -46.55 42.17 1.08
CA GLY A 173 -47.73 41.61 0.41
C GLY A 173 -47.54 40.66 -0.77
N VAL A 174 -48.27 39.53 -0.68
CA VAL A 174 -48.82 38.66 -1.74
C VAL A 174 -48.14 37.29 -1.94
N SER A 175 -48.93 36.26 -1.62
CA SER A 175 -48.73 34.82 -1.79
C SER A 175 -48.47 34.40 -3.23
N ARG A 176 -47.57 33.42 -3.44
CA ARG A 176 -47.69 32.43 -4.51
C ARG A 176 -46.86 31.18 -4.23
N GLU A 177 -47.53 30.04 -4.28
CA GLU A 177 -46.94 28.70 -4.30
C GLU A 177 -46.05 28.52 -5.54
N ALA A 178 -44.84 27.98 -5.37
CA ALA A 178 -44.07 27.31 -6.42
C ALA A 178 -42.94 26.45 -5.83
N GLU A 179 -43.10 25.13 -5.97
CA GLU A 179 -42.12 24.15 -6.44
C GLU A 179 -40.65 24.21 -5.99
N GLY A 180 -40.19 23.06 -5.45
CA GLY A 180 -38.84 22.54 -5.67
C GLY A 180 -37.72 23.24 -4.92
N VAL A 181 -37.36 22.71 -3.74
CA VAL A 181 -36.09 23.04 -3.05
C VAL A 181 -34.92 22.48 -3.88
N GLY A 182 -34.52 23.21 -4.91
CA GLY A 182 -33.21 23.08 -5.55
C GLY A 182 -32.17 23.74 -4.65
N ALA A 183 -31.15 22.99 -4.25
CA ALA A 183 -30.03 23.52 -3.47
C ALA A 183 -29.42 24.76 -4.17
N PRO A 184 -29.01 25.80 -3.43
CA PRO A 184 -28.41 26.99 -4.02
C PRO A 184 -27.13 26.62 -4.77
N SER A 185 -27.11 26.83 -6.08
CA SER A 185 -25.91 26.66 -6.91
C SER A 185 -24.90 27.76 -6.56
N LEU A 186 -23.65 27.35 -6.30
CA LEU A 186 -22.55 28.29 -6.05
C LEU A 186 -22.36 29.24 -7.25
N PRO A 187 -22.03 30.53 -7.01
CA PRO A 187 -21.71 31.47 -8.08
C PRO A 187 -20.61 30.93 -9.02
N ASP A 188 -20.81 31.05 -10.34
CA ASP A 188 -19.91 30.48 -11.36
C ASP A 188 -18.45 30.93 -11.20
N GLU A 189 -18.21 32.14 -10.69
CA GLU A 189 -16.85 32.64 -10.42
C GLU A 189 -16.15 31.88 -9.29
N LEU A 190 -16.89 31.49 -8.25
CA LEU A 190 -16.35 30.66 -7.16
C LEU A 190 -16.07 29.24 -7.65
N LEU A 191 -16.93 28.70 -8.52
CA LEU A 191 -16.72 27.39 -9.12
C LEU A 191 -15.46 27.36 -9.99
N LYS A 192 -15.28 28.40 -10.82
CA LYS A 192 -14.12 28.54 -11.71
C LYS A 192 -12.82 28.81 -10.94
N SER A 193 -12.90 29.61 -9.88
CA SER A 193 -11.77 29.84 -8.97
C SER A 193 -11.36 28.55 -8.25
N ALA A 194 -12.31 27.79 -7.72
CA ALA A 194 -12.05 26.50 -7.08
C ALA A 194 -11.46 25.47 -8.06
N GLN A 195 -11.97 25.41 -9.30
CA GLN A 195 -11.42 24.55 -10.35
C GLN A 195 -9.98 24.92 -10.71
N ASN A 196 -9.69 26.21 -10.93
CA ASN A 196 -8.35 26.68 -11.24
C ASN A 196 -7.38 26.40 -10.09
N HIS A 197 -7.80 26.63 -8.84
CA HIS A 197 -6.99 26.34 -7.66
C HIS A 197 -6.70 24.83 -7.55
N THR A 198 -7.72 23.99 -7.73
CA THR A 198 -7.56 22.53 -7.71
C THR A 198 -6.60 22.05 -8.80
N GLN A 199 -6.68 22.62 -9.99
CA GLN A 199 -5.79 22.28 -11.11
C GLN A 199 -4.34 22.72 -10.83
N MET A 200 -4.12 23.92 -10.30
CA MET A 200 -2.77 24.36 -9.92
C MET A 200 -2.14 23.48 -8.83
N VAL A 201 -2.94 23.11 -7.82
CA VAL A 201 -2.48 22.22 -6.73
C VAL A 201 -2.18 20.83 -7.25
N TRP A 202 -3.00 20.31 -8.17
CA TRP A 202 -2.74 19.02 -8.81
C TRP A 202 -1.42 19.03 -9.61
N VAL A 203 -1.19 20.07 -10.40
CA VAL A 203 0.04 20.25 -11.18
C VAL A 203 1.25 20.38 -10.26
N ALA A 204 1.15 21.12 -9.16
CA ALA A 204 2.23 21.26 -8.19
C ALA A 204 2.57 19.92 -7.52
N GLY A 205 1.55 19.16 -7.09
CA GLY A 205 1.74 17.83 -6.52
C GLY A 205 2.36 16.84 -7.51
N TRP A 206 1.94 16.89 -8.77
CA TRP A 206 2.54 16.07 -9.83
C TRP A 206 4.01 16.41 -10.09
N ARG A 207 4.37 17.70 -10.13
CA ARG A 207 5.76 18.14 -10.29
C ARG A 207 6.65 17.71 -9.13
N ALA A 208 6.15 17.80 -7.89
CA ALA A 208 6.88 17.33 -6.72
C ALA A 208 7.12 15.81 -6.79
N ALA A 209 6.11 15.04 -7.20
CA ALA A 209 6.25 13.60 -7.42
C ALA A 209 7.28 13.28 -8.52
N GLU A 210 7.24 14.01 -9.63
CA GLU A 210 8.20 13.84 -10.73
C GLU A 210 9.64 14.13 -10.28
N GLN A 211 9.85 15.19 -9.50
CA GLN A 211 11.17 15.51 -8.95
C GLN A 211 11.66 14.42 -8.00
N HIS A 212 10.80 13.92 -7.12
CA HIS A 212 11.13 12.82 -6.22
C HIS A 212 11.56 11.58 -7.01
N PHE A 213 10.74 11.10 -7.95
CA PHE A 213 11.09 9.94 -8.76
C PHE A 213 12.35 10.15 -9.58
N ARG A 214 12.59 11.36 -10.09
CA ARG A 214 13.83 11.69 -10.80
C ARG A 214 15.05 11.55 -9.90
N SER A 215 14.99 12.07 -8.67
CA SER A 215 16.08 11.93 -7.70
C SER A 215 16.30 10.46 -7.27
N GLU A 216 15.22 9.69 -7.13
CA GLU A 216 15.30 8.27 -6.77
C GLU A 216 15.93 7.44 -7.90
N ILE A 217 15.55 7.69 -9.16
CA ILE A 217 16.17 7.08 -10.34
C ILE A 217 17.67 7.41 -10.41
N GLU A 218 18.05 8.66 -10.12
CA GLU A 218 19.45 9.09 -10.14
C GLU A 218 20.26 8.41 -9.02
N SER A 219 19.70 8.32 -7.82
CA SER A 219 20.29 7.57 -6.71
C SER A 219 20.48 6.08 -7.05
N LEU A 220 19.44 5.44 -7.61
CA LEU A 220 19.50 4.03 -8.00
C LEU A 220 20.53 3.80 -9.12
N ARG A 221 20.65 4.72 -10.08
CA ARG A 221 21.70 4.66 -11.10
C ARG A 221 23.09 4.74 -10.48
N GLY A 222 23.31 5.63 -9.52
CA GLY A 222 24.57 5.72 -8.79
C GLY A 222 24.91 4.41 -8.06
N GLN A 223 23.93 3.77 -7.42
CA GLN A 223 24.13 2.48 -6.76
C GLN A 223 24.49 1.37 -7.77
N ILE A 224 23.84 1.34 -8.94
CA ILE A 224 24.16 0.37 -10.00
C ILE A 224 25.59 0.59 -10.51
N GLU A 225 26.01 1.84 -10.73
CA GLU A 225 27.38 2.16 -11.16
C GLU A 225 28.42 1.73 -10.14
N GLU A 226 28.17 1.94 -8.85
CA GLU A 226 29.05 1.50 -7.77
C GLU A 226 29.15 -0.04 -7.72
N GLN A 227 28.02 -0.75 -7.78
CA GLN A 227 28.00 -2.21 -7.83
C GLN A 227 28.74 -2.76 -9.06
N MET A 228 28.65 -2.08 -10.20
CA MET A 228 29.41 -2.47 -11.39
C MET A 228 30.92 -2.27 -11.20
N ARG A 229 31.36 -1.19 -10.52
CA ARG A 229 32.78 -1.01 -10.17
C ARG A 229 33.25 -2.09 -9.22
N GLU A 230 32.51 -2.37 -8.15
CA GLU A 230 32.86 -3.43 -7.20
C GLU A 230 32.98 -4.78 -7.90
N LYS A 231 32.02 -5.13 -8.76
CA LYS A 231 32.06 -6.36 -9.56
C LYS A 231 33.30 -6.42 -10.45
N SER A 232 33.66 -5.32 -11.11
CA SER A 232 34.88 -5.27 -11.94
C SER A 232 36.16 -5.45 -11.13
N VAL A 233 36.23 -4.90 -9.92
CA VAL A 233 37.37 -5.11 -9.01
C VAL A 233 37.45 -6.58 -8.61
N PHE A 234 36.32 -7.20 -8.23
CA PHE A 234 36.28 -8.61 -7.89
C PHE A 234 36.71 -9.52 -9.06
N GLU A 235 36.24 -9.24 -10.28
CA GLU A 235 36.63 -9.99 -11.48
C GLU A 235 38.14 -9.89 -11.76
N GLN A 236 38.74 -8.71 -11.58
CA GLN A 236 40.19 -8.56 -11.70
C GLN A 236 40.93 -9.39 -10.65
N THR A 237 40.50 -9.30 -9.37
CA THR A 237 41.15 -10.07 -8.30
C THR A 237 41.04 -11.58 -8.51
N LEU A 238 39.92 -12.07 -9.03
CA LEU A 238 39.76 -13.48 -9.40
C LEU A 238 40.74 -13.88 -10.49
N THR A 239 40.89 -13.05 -11.52
CA THR A 239 41.84 -13.29 -12.61
C THR A 239 43.28 -13.36 -12.08
N ASP A 240 43.65 -12.47 -11.16
CA ASP A 240 44.98 -12.46 -10.55
C ASP A 240 45.23 -13.76 -9.75
N TYR A 241 44.26 -14.19 -8.93
CA TYR A 241 44.36 -15.44 -8.17
C TYR A 241 44.40 -16.69 -9.07
N GLU A 242 43.66 -16.72 -10.17
CA GLU A 242 43.73 -17.81 -11.14
C GLU A 242 45.14 -17.92 -11.75
N GLY A 243 45.75 -16.78 -12.10
CA GLY A 243 47.13 -16.73 -12.59
C GLY A 243 48.16 -17.22 -11.56
N GLU A 244 48.03 -16.82 -10.29
CA GLU A 244 48.88 -17.32 -9.21
C GLU A 244 48.75 -18.85 -9.04
N MET A 245 47.51 -19.36 -9.08
CA MET A 245 47.24 -20.79 -8.99
C MET A 245 47.84 -21.57 -10.15
N GLU A 246 47.84 -21.03 -11.37
CA GLU A 246 48.52 -21.66 -12.52
C GLU A 246 50.04 -21.73 -12.33
N VAL A 247 50.65 -20.66 -11.82
CA VAL A 247 52.09 -20.62 -11.52
C VAL A 247 52.44 -21.67 -10.45
N LEU A 248 51.69 -21.71 -9.35
CA LEU A 248 51.89 -22.69 -8.29
C LEU A 248 51.67 -24.12 -8.81
N THR A 249 50.65 -24.35 -9.63
CA THR A 249 50.39 -25.66 -10.24
C THR A 249 51.55 -26.11 -11.12
N ARG A 250 52.16 -25.19 -11.88
CA ARG A 250 53.36 -25.47 -12.68
C ARG A 250 54.55 -25.82 -11.79
N MET A 251 54.82 -25.01 -10.76
CA MET A 251 55.92 -25.27 -9.82
C MET A 251 55.79 -26.63 -9.12
N VAL A 252 54.59 -27.00 -8.68
CA VAL A 252 54.34 -28.31 -8.07
C VAL A 252 54.58 -29.44 -9.05
N ARG A 253 54.20 -29.27 -10.33
CA ARG A 253 54.46 -30.26 -11.38
C ARG A 253 55.96 -30.43 -11.63
N ASP A 254 56.69 -29.33 -11.77
CA ASP A 254 58.13 -29.34 -12.03
C ASP A 254 58.88 -30.01 -10.87
N LEU A 255 58.58 -29.59 -9.62
CA LEU A 255 59.14 -30.21 -8.41
C LEU A 255 58.85 -31.72 -8.35
N ARG A 256 57.64 -32.14 -8.75
CA ARG A 256 57.28 -33.57 -8.74
C ARG A 256 58.04 -34.35 -9.81
N GLY A 257 58.25 -33.77 -10.99
CA GLY A 257 59.08 -34.37 -12.04
C GLY A 257 60.53 -34.57 -11.59
N ASP A 258 61.09 -33.61 -10.87
CA ASP A 258 62.46 -33.68 -10.31
C ASP A 258 62.62 -34.79 -9.24
N PHE A 259 61.53 -35.31 -8.65
CA PHE A 259 61.57 -36.43 -7.71
C PHE A 259 61.37 -37.80 -8.36
N ASP A 260 60.88 -37.85 -9.60
CA ASP A 260 60.59 -39.09 -10.33
C ASP A 260 61.75 -39.52 -11.28
N GLU A 261 62.83 -38.71 -11.41
CA GLU A 261 64.13 -39.05 -12.03
C GLU A 261 65.17 -39.56 -11.02
#